data_AF-A0A2V9PZW5-F1
#
_entry.id   AF-A0A2V9PZW5-F1
#
_cell.length_a   1.000
_cell.length_b   1.000
_cell.length_c   1.000
_cell.angle_alpha   90.00
_cell.angle_beta   90.00
_cell.angle_gamma   90.00
#
_symmetry.space_group_name_H-M   'P 1'
#
loop_
_entity.id
_entity.type
_entity.pdbx_description
1 polymer ?
#
loop_
_entity_poly.entity_id
_entity_poly.type
_entity_poly.pdbx_seq_one_letter_code
_entity_poly.pdbx_strand_id
1 'polypeptide(L)' 'MILPRSRLLTFATFILTLSSGALAAAKPNIVLITLGSVRADHVGFLDARHPTTNLDALAKQSIIFEHAYAPAPR' A
#
# COMPACT_ATOMS: atom_id res chain seq x y z
N MET A 1 -39.67 24.40 11.42
CA MET A 1 -38.71 24.11 12.51
C MET A 1 -37.35 23.81 11.88
N ILE A 2 -36.59 24.86 11.57
CA ILE A 2 -35.41 24.85 10.68
C ILE A 2 -34.17 24.73 11.57
N LEU A 3 -33.43 23.61 11.46
CA LEU A 3 -32.21 23.39 12.21
C LEU A 3 -31.19 24.50 11.83
N PRO A 4 -30.59 25.23 12.80
CA PRO A 4 -29.72 26.34 12.48
C PRO A 4 -28.43 25.82 11.81
N ARG A 5 -28.12 26.37 10.62
CA ARG A 5 -26.91 26.09 9.83
C ARG A 5 -25.61 26.16 10.64
N SER A 6 -25.61 26.90 11.75
CA SER A 6 -24.47 27.02 12.67
C SER A 6 -24.10 25.72 13.38
N ARG A 7 -25.05 24.82 13.67
CA ARG A 7 -24.77 23.53 14.34
C ARG A 7 -24.09 22.52 13.43
N LEU A 8 -24.36 22.58 12.12
CA LEU A 8 -23.68 21.74 11.11
C LEU A 8 -22.21 22.15 10.96
N LEU A 9 -21.94 23.46 10.98
CA LEU A 9 -20.57 23.99 10.90
C LEU A 9 -19.73 23.59 12.12
N THR A 10 -20.28 23.66 13.34
CA THR A 10 -19.54 23.24 14.54
C THR A 10 -19.25 21.74 14.57
N PHE A 11 -20.18 20.91 14.08
CA PHE A 11 -19.98 19.46 13.97
C PHE A 11 -18.89 19.09 12.96
N ALA A 12 -18.87 19.77 11.81
CA ALA A 12 -17.85 19.57 10.79
C ALA A 12 -16.45 19.94 11.30
N THR A 13 -16.33 21.05 12.04
CA THR A 13 -15.05 21.45 12.65
C THR A 13 -14.61 20.49 13.74
N PHE A 14 -15.54 19.96 14.55
CA PHE A 14 -15.23 18.96 15.58
C PHE A 14 -14.70 17.65 14.99
N ILE A 15 -15.30 17.16 13.90
CA ILE A 15 -14.84 15.97 13.18
C ILE A 15 -13.46 16.19 12.54
N LEU A 16 -13.19 17.39 12.01
CA LEU A 16 -11.89 17.74 11.42
C LEU A 16 -10.76 17.84 12.46
N THR A 17 -11.08 18.24 13.69
CA THR A 17 -10.09 18.32 14.79
C THR A 17 -9.78 16.97 15.42
N LEU A 18 -10.68 15.98 15.37
CA LEU A 18 -10.40 14.62 15.86
C LEU A 18 -9.48 13.81 14.93
N SER A 19 -9.26 14.27 13.69
CA SER A 19 -8.40 13.57 12.72
C SER A 19 -6.91 13.85 12.91
N SER A 20 -6.52 14.66 13.90
CA SER A 20 -5.12 14.86 14.31
C SER A 20 -4.67 13.85 15.37
N GLY A 21 -5.09 12.59 15.22
CA GLY A 21 -4.42 11.48 15.87
C GLY A 21 -3.07 11.29 15.21
N ALA A 22 -2.05 11.98 15.74
CA ALA A 22 -0.66 11.73 15.41
C ALA A 22 -0.38 10.24 15.66
N LEU A 23 -0.42 9.45 14.58
CA LEU A 23 0.19 8.14 14.54
C LEU A 23 1.67 8.42 14.78
N ALA A 24 2.12 8.28 16.03
CA ALA A 24 3.50 7.94 16.30
C ALA A 24 3.71 6.64 15.53
N ALA A 25 4.16 6.75 14.28
CA ALA A 25 4.38 5.62 13.41
C ALA A 25 5.39 4.74 14.15
N ALA A 26 4.90 3.65 14.73
CA ALA A 26 5.76 2.62 15.28
C ALA A 26 6.77 2.32 14.18
N LYS A 27 8.06 2.58 14.44
CA LYS A 27 9.12 2.46 13.45
C LYS A 27 8.99 1.07 12.81
N PRO A 28 8.59 0.97 11.53
CA PRO A 28 8.27 -0.33 10.95
C PRO A 28 9.56 -1.12 10.78
N ASN A 29 9.48 -2.43 10.99
CA ASN A 29 10.55 -3.33 10.58
C ASN A 29 10.56 -3.41 9.06
N ILE A 30 11.73 -3.23 8.46
CA ILE A 30 11.92 -3.31 7.00
C ILE A 30 12.63 -4.62 6.70
N VAL A 31 12.03 -5.45 5.86
CA VAL A 31 12.62 -6.69 5.37
C VAL A 31 12.80 -6.55 3.86
N LEU A 32 14.05 -6.58 3.39
CA LEU A 32 14.38 -6.55 1.97
C LEU A 32 14.67 -7.97 1.48
N ILE A 33 13.85 -8.45 0.55
CA ILE A 33 14.00 -9.77 -0.08
C ILE A 33 14.45 -9.56 -1.53
N THR A 34 15.56 -10.16 -1.91
CA THR A 34 16.06 -10.15 -3.29
C THR A 34 16.10 -11.57 -3.84
N LEU A 35 15.67 -11.75 -5.08
CA LEU A 35 15.73 -13.04 -5.78
C LEU A 35 16.83 -13.01 -6.84
N GLY A 36 17.63 -14.08 -6.93
CA GLY A 36 18.64 -14.24 -7.96
C GLY A 36 18.06 -14.83 -9.24
N SER A 37 18.38 -14.24 -10.39
CA SER A 37 18.06 -14.78 -11.73
C SER A 37 16.57 -15.00 -12.02
N VAL A 38 15.66 -14.36 -11.26
CA VAL A 38 14.22 -14.39 -11.53
C VAL A 38 13.87 -13.29 -12.51
N ARG A 39 13.20 -13.65 -13.61
CA ARG A 39 12.64 -12.70 -14.57
C ARG A 39 11.18 -12.38 -14.24
N ALA A 40 10.72 -11.21 -14.67
CA ALA A 40 9.35 -10.75 -14.47
C ALA A 40 8.30 -11.75 -15.00
N ASP A 41 8.53 -12.32 -16.19
CA ASP A 41 7.64 -13.27 -16.86
C ASP A 41 7.59 -14.68 -16.22
N HIS A 42 8.33 -14.89 -15.12
CA HIS A 42 8.31 -16.10 -14.30
C HIS A 42 7.63 -15.92 -12.94
N VAL A 43 7.06 -14.74 -12.68
CA VAL A 43 6.37 -14.41 -11.43
C VAL A 43 4.84 -14.47 -11.63
N GLY A 44 4.13 -15.22 -10.79
CA GLY A 44 2.70 -15.52 -10.97
C GLY A 44 1.80 -14.27 -11.01
N PHE A 45 2.07 -13.28 -10.15
CA PHE A 45 1.35 -12.01 -10.15
C PHE A 45 1.69 -11.08 -11.35
N LEU A 46 2.65 -11.46 -12.20
CA LEU A 46 3.00 -10.81 -13.46
C LEU A 46 2.68 -11.72 -14.67
N ASP A 47 1.60 -12.50 -14.56
CA ASP A 47 1.05 -13.36 -15.62
C ASP A 47 1.95 -14.54 -16.06
N ALA A 48 2.85 -15.00 -15.17
CA ALA A 48 3.61 -16.20 -15.45
C ALA A 48 2.75 -17.47 -15.50
N ARG A 49 3.19 -18.45 -16.31
CA ARG A 49 2.53 -19.76 -16.44
C ARG A 49 2.44 -20.53 -15.12
N HIS A 50 3.42 -20.37 -14.25
CA HIS A 50 3.51 -21.08 -12.98
C HIS A 50 3.28 -20.11 -11.80
N PRO A 51 2.48 -20.51 -10.80
CA PRO A 51 2.18 -19.65 -9.66
C PRO A 51 3.40 -19.52 -8.74
N THR A 52 3.51 -18.35 -8.11
CA THR A 52 4.46 -18.08 -7.03
C THR A 52 3.68 -17.88 -5.74
N THR A 53 3.03 -18.93 -5.21
CA THR A 53 1.97 -18.89 -4.19
C THR A 53 2.16 -17.85 -3.08
N ASN A 54 3.33 -17.81 -2.44
CA ASN A 54 3.61 -16.85 -1.36
C ASN A 54 3.78 -15.41 -1.86
N LEU A 55 4.42 -15.21 -3.01
CA LEU A 55 4.56 -13.90 -3.64
C LEU A 55 3.23 -13.40 -4.20
N ASP A 56 2.42 -14.30 -4.78
CA ASP A 56 1.09 -13.97 -5.32
C ASP A 56 0.13 -13.56 -4.19
N ALA A 57 0.21 -14.23 -3.03
CA ALA A 57 -0.55 -13.85 -1.84
C ALA A 57 -0.09 -12.50 -1.26
N LEU A 58 1.20 -12.19 -1.32
CA LEU A 58 1.74 -10.89 -0.91
C LEU A 58 1.32 -9.78 -1.88
N ALA A 59 1.32 -10.06 -3.19
CA ALA A 59 0.97 -9.09 -4.23
C ALA A 59 -0.47 -8.55 -4.08
N LYS A 60 -1.43 -9.41 -3.69
CA LYS A 60 -2.84 -9.04 -3.47
C LYS A 60 -3.07 -7.94 -2.41
N GLN A 61 -2.11 -7.73 -1.52
CA GLN A 61 -2.17 -6.75 -0.44
C GLN A 61 -1.04 -5.71 -0.54
N SER A 62 -0.35 -5.66 -1.67
CA SER A 62 0.82 -4.82 -1.89
C SER A 62 0.64 -3.89 -3.09
N ILE A 63 1.53 -2.91 -3.21
CA ILE A 63 1.69 -2.13 -4.44
C ILE A 63 2.67 -2.88 -5.34
N ILE A 64 2.27 -3.10 -6.60
CA ILE A 64 3.08 -3.80 -7.59
C ILE A 64 3.72 -2.78 -8.54
N PHE A 65 5.01 -2.91 -8.79
CA PHE A 65 5.73 -2.15 -9.80
C PHE A 65 5.95 -3.04 -11.03
N GLU A 66 5.02 -3.00 -11.99
CA GLU A 66 5.10 -3.80 -13.23
C GLU A 66 6.34 -3.45 -14.08
N HIS A 67 6.80 -2.21 -14.00
CA HIS A 67 7.93 -1.68 -14.77
C HIS A 67 9.10 -1.30 -13.84
N ALA A 68 9.67 -2.30 -13.15
CA ALA A 68 10.82 -2.14 -12.27
C ALA A 68 12.13 -2.55 -12.98
N TYR A 69 13.07 -1.62 -13.12
CA TYR A 69 14.34 -1.83 -13.83
C TYR A 69 15.51 -1.95 -12.87
N ALA A 70 16.34 -2.99 -13.05
CA ALA A 70 17.62 -3.10 -12.38
C ALA A 70 18.69 -2.28 -13.15
N PRO A 71 19.45 -1.38 -12.48
CA PRO A 71 20.38 -0.48 -13.15
C PRO A 71 21.61 -1.18 -13.75
N ALA A 72 21.87 -2.43 -13.40
CA ALA A 72 22.90 -3.27 -13.99
C ALA A 72 22.35 -4.70 -14.19
N PRO A 73 22.00 -5.10 -15.42
CA PRO A 73 21.58 -6.48 -15.66
C PRO A 73 22.77 -7.41 -15.40
N ARG A 74 22.52 -8.49 -14.64
CA ARG A 74 23.45 -9.61 -14.51
C ARG A 74 23.14 -10.69 -15.53
#